data_AF-A0A970Y1G1-F1
#
_entry.id   AF-A0A970Y1G1-F1
#
_cell.length_a   1.000
_cell.length_b   1.000
_cell.length_c   1.000
_cell.angle_alpha   90.00
_cell.angle_beta   90.00
_cell.angle_gamma   90.00
#
_symmetry.space_group_name_H-M   'P 1'
#
loop_
_entity.id
_entity.type
_entity.pdbx_description
1 polymer ?
#
loop_
_entity_poly.entity_id
_entity_poly.type
_entity_poly.pdbx_seq_one_letter_code
_entity_poly.pdbx_strand_id
1 'polypeptide(L)' 'MAINNYERYMVREPAAVERPDPGVKNRRCPPRIYMSSDLVPDVRYKAEPGRVWIMPEPNPHIFEQAHRDCDELTLP' A
#
# COMPACT_ATOMS: atom_id res chain seq x y z
N MET A 1 15.41 -4.51 -32.10
CA MET A 1 15.46 -4.88 -30.67
C MET A 1 14.54 -3.92 -29.93
N ALA A 2 13.51 -4.43 -29.25
CA ALA A 2 12.66 -3.56 -28.43
C ALA A 2 13.53 -3.03 -27.28
N ILE A 3 13.64 -1.71 -27.17
CA ILE A 3 14.26 -1.09 -26.01
C ILE A 3 13.32 -1.40 -24.84
N ASN A 4 13.73 -2.37 -24.02
CA ASN A 4 13.01 -2.80 -22.85
C ASN A 4 13.15 -1.73 -21.75
N ASN A 5 12.42 -0.64 -21.90
CA ASN A 5 12.37 0.42 -20.89
C ASN A 5 11.43 0.02 -19.75
N TYR A 6 11.85 -0.97 -18.96
CA TYR A 6 11.12 -1.41 -17.77
C TYR A 6 11.24 -0.42 -16.61
N GLU A 7 12.15 0.55 -16.68
CA GLU A 7 12.36 1.54 -15.61
C GLU A 7 11.09 2.33 -15.30
N ARG A 8 10.25 2.58 -16.30
CA ARG A 8 8.94 3.24 -16.13
C ARG A 8 7.97 2.47 -15.23
N TYR A 9 8.19 1.18 -15.02
CA TYR A 9 7.36 0.34 -14.16
C TYR A 9 7.96 0.15 -12.75
N MET A 10 9.15 0.71 -12.51
CA MET A 10 9.85 0.56 -11.24
C MET A 10 9.58 1.77 -10.33
N VAL A 11 8.88 1.53 -9.23
CA VAL A 11 8.67 2.56 -8.20
C VAL A 11 9.94 2.70 -7.36
N ARG A 12 10.68 3.79 -7.56
CA ARG A 12 11.88 4.12 -6.78
C ARG A 12 11.54 4.77 -5.45
N GLU A 13 10.54 5.65 -5.47
CA GLU A 13 10.07 6.36 -4.29
C GLU A 13 8.57 6.20 -4.14
N PRO A 14 8.09 5.59 -3.03
CA PRO A 14 6.67 5.45 -2.79
C PRO A 14 6.04 6.78 -2.36
N ALA A 15 4.88 7.10 -2.92
CA ALA A 15 4.18 8.36 -2.70
C ALA A 15 3.57 8.45 -1.29
N ALA A 16 3.45 9.67 -0.79
CA ALA A 16 2.77 9.95 0.47
C ALA A 16 1.25 9.80 0.31
N VAL A 17 0.59 9.35 1.36
CA VAL A 17 -0.88 9.39 1.47
C VAL A 17 -1.22 10.58 2.35
N GLU A 18 -2.05 11.50 1.87
CA GLU A 18 -2.61 12.56 2.70
C GLU A 18 -3.88 12.04 3.39
N ARG A 19 -3.73 11.53 4.62
CA ARG A 19 -4.84 11.15 5.49
C ARG A 19 -4.56 11.59 6.92
N PRO A 20 -5.59 11.97 7.69
CA PRO A 20 -5.42 12.28 9.10
C PRO A 20 -4.92 11.04 9.86
N ASP A 21 -3.99 11.26 10.78
CA ASP A 21 -3.53 10.20 11.69
C ASP A 21 -4.66 9.92 12.71
N PRO A 22 -5.19 8.69 12.76
CA PRO A 22 -6.20 8.32 13.75
C PRO A 22 -5.62 8.13 15.18
N GLY A 23 -4.34 8.46 15.40
CA GLY A 23 -3.69 8.39 16.71
C GLY A 23 -3.30 6.97 17.14
N VAL A 24 -3.15 6.06 16.18
CA VAL A 24 -2.80 4.66 16.43
C VAL A 24 -1.29 4.50 16.40
N LYS A 25 -0.72 4.12 17.55
CA LYS A 25 0.72 3.91 17.75
C LYS A 25 1.19 2.60 17.11
N ASN A 26 2.51 2.40 17.09
CA ASN A 26 3.19 1.17 16.69
C ASN A 26 2.97 0.73 15.23
N ARG A 27 2.46 1.62 14.39
CA ARG A 27 2.37 1.44 12.94
C ARG A 27 2.75 2.72 12.21
N ARG A 28 3.13 2.57 10.96
CA ARG A 28 3.33 3.69 10.06
C ARG A 28 1.98 4.20 9.59
N CYS A 29 1.62 5.40 10.03
CA CYS A 29 0.43 6.09 9.59
C CYS A 29 0.79 7.51 9.13
N PRO A 30 0.31 7.97 7.98
CA PRO A 30 -0.40 7.20 6.95
C PRO A 30 0.54 6.21 6.22
N PRO A 31 0.01 5.14 5.59
CA PRO A 31 0.81 4.24 4.77
C PRO A 31 1.38 5.00 3.55
N ARG A 32 2.36 4.42 2.85
CA ARG A 32 2.77 4.95 1.54
C ARG A 32 2.12 4.17 0.41
N ILE A 33 1.96 4.84 -0.73
CA ILE A 33 1.49 4.23 -1.97
C ILE A 33 2.72 3.66 -2.68
N TYR A 34 2.74 2.34 -2.87
CA TYR A 34 3.81 1.65 -3.60
C TYR A 34 3.39 1.30 -5.03
N MET A 35 2.11 1.43 -5.36
CA MET A 35 1.58 1.20 -6.69
C MET A 35 0.30 2.03 -6.86
N SER A 36 0.24 2.81 -7.94
CA SER A 36 -0.93 3.54 -8.43
C SER A 36 -0.67 3.95 -9.88
N SER A 37 -1.69 4.40 -10.60
CA SER A 37 -1.54 4.98 -11.95
C SER A 37 -0.58 6.16 -12.01
N ASP A 38 -0.42 6.90 -10.90
CA ASP A 38 0.47 8.06 -10.81
C ASP A 38 1.96 7.65 -10.68
N LEU A 39 2.21 6.43 -10.20
CA LEU A 39 3.56 5.89 -10.00
C LEU A 39 3.97 4.89 -11.10
N VAL A 40 3.00 4.14 -11.62
CA VAL A 40 3.20 3.10 -12.62
C VAL A 40 2.13 3.28 -13.70
N PRO A 41 2.51 3.63 -14.95
CA PRO A 41 1.56 3.77 -16.04
C PRO A 41 0.74 2.49 -16.26
N ASP A 42 -0.51 2.68 -16.71
CA ASP A 42 -1.45 1.61 -17.09
C ASP A 42 -1.93 0.68 -15.96
N VAL A 43 -1.53 0.95 -14.71
CA VAL A 43 -2.02 0.21 -13.55
C VAL A 43 -3.36 0.75 -13.07
N ARG A 44 -4.31 -0.17 -12.85
CA ARG A 44 -5.66 0.14 -12.33
C ARG A 44 -5.79 0.01 -10.82
N TYR A 45 -4.85 -0.69 -10.18
CA TYR A 45 -4.90 -1.02 -8.77
C TYR A 45 -3.99 -0.13 -7.94
N LYS A 46 -4.37 0.07 -6.68
CA LYS A 46 -3.58 0.83 -5.72
C LYS A 46 -3.10 -0.09 -4.60
N ALA A 47 -1.80 -0.09 -4.32
CA ALA A 47 -1.22 -0.84 -3.21
C ALA A 47 -0.62 0.09 -2.16
N GLU A 48 -1.09 -0.04 -0.91
CA GLU A 48 -0.67 0.77 0.24
C GLU A 48 -0.25 -0.12 1.43
N PRO A 49 0.87 -0.84 1.35
CA PRO A 49 1.33 -1.67 2.46
C PRO A 49 1.56 -0.83 3.72
N GLY A 50 0.85 -1.19 4.79
CA GLY A 50 1.08 -0.64 6.13
C GLY A 50 2.25 -1.35 6.80
N ARG A 51 3.15 -0.59 7.43
CA ARG A 51 4.23 -1.16 8.25
C ARG A 51 3.82 -1.14 9.72
N VAL A 52 3.90 -2.29 10.38
CA VAL A 52 3.64 -2.45 11.81
C VAL A 52 4.96 -2.88 12.46
N TRP A 53 5.33 -2.27 13.59
CA TRP A 53 6.56 -2.64 14.31
C TRP A 53 6.27 -3.57 15.48
N ILE A 54 5.20 -3.27 16.23
CA ILE A 54 4.62 -4.10 17.28
C ILE A 54 3.09 -3.97 17.19
N MET A 55 2.34 -4.68 18.02
CA MET A 55 0.87 -4.59 18.02
C MET A 55 0.41 -3.11 18.08
N PRO A 56 -0.41 -2.63 17.13
CA PRO A 56 -0.89 -1.26 17.15
C PRO A 56 -1.70 -0.95 18.42
N GLU A 57 -1.62 0.29 18.90
CA GLU A 57 -2.31 0.75 20.12
C GLU A 57 -3.09 2.06 19.87
N PRO A 58 -4.41 2.11 20.12
CA PRO A 58 -5.26 0.97 20.48
C PRO A 58 -5.20 -0.11 19.39
N ASN A 59 -5.35 -1.38 19.78
CA ASN A 59 -5.44 -2.45 18.79
C ASN A 59 -6.63 -2.13 17.90
N PRO A 60 -6.45 -1.87 16.59
CA PRO A 60 -7.54 -1.47 15.71
C PRO A 60 -8.58 -2.58 15.55
N HIS A 61 -8.32 -3.76 16.12
CA HIS A 61 -8.91 -5.03 15.79
C HIS A 61 -8.62 -5.34 14.32
N ILE A 62 -8.04 -6.51 14.03
CA ILE A 62 -8.06 -7.02 12.66
C ILE A 62 -9.54 -7.32 12.40
N PHE A 63 -10.22 -6.40 11.71
CA PHE A 63 -11.59 -6.64 11.26
C PHE A 63 -11.56 -7.86 10.35
N GLU A 64 -12.67 -8.61 10.33
CA GLU A 64 -12.85 -9.75 9.44
C GLU A 64 -12.46 -9.35 8.01
N GLN A 65 -11.51 -10.08 7.44
CA GLN A 65 -11.13 -9.91 6.05
C GLN A 65 -12.24 -10.52 5.17
N ALA A 66 -13.32 -9.76 4.95
CA ALA A 66 -14.45 -10.17 4.15
C ALA A 66 -14.25 -9.78 2.68
N HIS A 67 -13.79 -10.72 1.85
CA HIS A 67 -13.55 -10.52 0.42
C HIS A 67 -14.81 -10.80 -0.39
N ARG A 68 -15.80 -9.90 -0.32
CA ARG A 68 -17.03 -10.05 -1.11
C ARG A 68 -16.87 -9.55 -2.55
N ASP A 69 -16.09 -8.49 -2.76
CA ASP A 69 -16.03 -7.77 -4.03
C ASP A 69 -14.60 -7.45 -4.51
N CYS A 70 -13.57 -8.07 -3.93
CA CYS A 70 -12.17 -7.84 -4.30
C CYS A 70 -11.32 -9.10 -4.27
N ASP A 71 -10.37 -9.20 -5.21
CA ASP A 71 -9.31 -10.20 -5.18
C ASP A 71 -8.25 -9.81 -4.15
N GLU A 72 -7.89 -10.74 -3.26
CA GLU A 72 -6.81 -10.55 -2.28
C GLU A 72 -5.50 -11.18 -2.77
N LEU A 73 -4.40 -10.45 -2.61
CA LEU A 73 -3.06 -10.97 -2.84
C LEU A 73 -2.36 -11.18 -1.50
N THR A 74 -2.23 -12.44 -1.07
CA THR A 74 -1.42 -12.79 0.11
C THR A 74 0.05 -12.90 -0.30
N LEU A 75 0.92 -12.12 0.34
CA LEU A 75 2.37 -12.23 0.18
C LEU A 75 2.95 -13.03 1.36
N PRO A 76 3.91 -13.95 1.12
CA PRO A 76 4.52 -14.78 2.15
C PRO A 76 5.42 -14.00 3.12
#